data_AF-A0A6A4H1P6-F1
#
_entry.id   AF-A0A6A4H1P6-F1
#
_cell.length_a   1.000
_cell.length_b   1.000
_cell.length_c   1.000
_cell.angle_alpha   90.00
_cell.angle_beta   90.00
_cell.angle_gamma   90.00
#
_symmetry.space_group_name_H-M   'P 1'
#
loop_
_entity.id
_entity.type
_entity.pdbx_description
1 polymer ?
#
loop_
_entity_poly.entity_id
_entity_poly.type
_entity_poly.pdbx_seq_one_letter_code
_entity_poly.pdbx_strand_id
1 'polypeptide(L)'
;MCCADCERFDSFQPRVSIPSSISEEPRPGPRRGRPQILEFTKAQQLVLDGEADLEYYAAEIRRLQSKILLIEQKRSRLDGYLEHYRCLAAPIWKIPDEVLGLIFEHVCDGHARLQKIGTEKPSIPVLRFSAVCSHWRAVLHSTPSFWSDFVVSFTADDAVGRVHSL
;
A
#
# COMPACT_ATOMS: atom_id res chain seq x y z
N MET A 1 14.49 -9.42 -9.56
CA MET A 1 15.11 -8.82 -10.76
C MET A 1 15.89 -7.61 -10.29
N CYS A 2 17.22 -7.70 -10.23
CA CYS A 2 18.07 -6.55 -9.88
C CYS A 2 18.23 -5.66 -11.12
N CYS A 3 18.21 -4.34 -10.93
CA CYS A 3 18.41 -3.37 -12.01
C CYS A 3 19.87 -3.43 -12.48
N ALA A 4 20.11 -3.37 -13.80
CA ALA A 4 21.45 -3.40 -14.40
C ALA A 4 22.36 -2.25 -13.92
N ASP A 5 21.78 -1.20 -13.31
CA ASP A 5 22.51 -0.06 -12.76
C ASP A 5 22.97 -0.25 -11.30
N CYS A 6 22.53 -1.30 -10.61
CA CYS A 6 22.90 -1.55 -9.21
C CYS A 6 24.36 -1.97 -9.03
N GLU A 7 24.97 -2.62 -10.03
CA GLU A 7 26.38 -3.08 -9.96
C GLU A 7 27.40 -1.93 -10.06
N ARG A 8 26.95 -0.70 -10.35
CA ARG A 8 27.80 0.48 -10.49
C ARG A 8 27.77 1.42 -9.28
N PHE A 9 26.94 1.12 -8.28
CA PHE A 9 26.75 1.97 -7.11
C PHE A 9 27.77 1.75 -5.97
N ASP A 10 28.63 0.73 -6.08
CA ASP A 10 29.43 0.24 -4.95
C ASP A 10 30.80 0.90 -4.77
N SER A 11 30.96 2.13 -5.28
CA SER A 11 32.12 2.94 -4.92
C SER A 11 31.68 4.39 -4.69
N PHE A 12 31.67 4.80 -3.43
CA PHE A 12 31.76 6.21 -3.10
C PHE A 12 33.10 6.72 -3.64
N GLN A 13 33.07 7.29 -4.84
CA GLN A 13 34.18 8.04 -5.41
C GLN A 13 33.85 9.52 -5.24
N PRO A 14 34.17 10.10 -4.07
CA PRO A 14 34.12 11.54 -3.92
C PRO A 14 35.02 12.14 -5.00
N ARG A 15 34.60 13.26 -5.60
CA ARG A 15 35.45 13.95 -6.57
C ARG A 15 36.64 14.59 -5.87
N VAL A 16 36.51 14.82 -4.57
CA VAL A 16 37.62 15.12 -3.67
C VAL A 16 38.50 13.88 -3.47
N SER A 17 39.81 14.02 -3.66
CA SER A 17 40.78 12.99 -3.30
C SER A 17 40.88 12.88 -1.78
N ILE A 18 39.94 12.16 -1.17
CA ILE A 18 40.00 11.83 0.25
C ILE A 18 41.06 10.74 0.41
N PRO A 19 42.21 10.99 1.08
CA PRO A 19 43.15 9.92 1.37
C PRO A 19 42.41 8.85 2.16
N SER A 20 42.62 7.59 1.78
CA SER A 20 41.93 6.39 2.27
C SER A 20 42.00 6.16 3.79
N SER A 21 42.73 7.01 4.53
CA SER A 21 42.79 7.03 5.98
C SER A 21 41.63 7.75 6.69
N ILE A 22 40.68 8.37 5.97
CA ILE A 22 39.55 9.12 6.57
C ILE A 22 38.26 8.28 6.68
N SER A 23 38.25 7.04 6.16
CA SER A 23 37.11 6.11 6.33
C SER A 23 36.94 5.59 7.77
N GLU A 24 37.87 5.90 8.68
CA GLU A 24 37.72 5.63 10.12
C GLU A 24 37.32 6.91 10.87
N GLU A 25 36.35 6.81 11.78
CA GLU A 25 35.95 7.90 12.68
C GLU A 25 37.17 8.63 13.29
N PRO A 26 37.15 9.97 13.39
CA PRO A 26 38.25 10.73 13.98
C PRO A 26 38.46 10.37 15.46
N ARG A 27 39.36 9.43 15.76
CA ARG A 27 39.81 9.18 17.14
C ARG A 27 40.63 10.37 17.63
N PRO A 28 40.33 10.94 18.82
CA PRO A 28 41.09 12.05 19.37
C PRO A 28 42.48 11.59 19.82
N GLY A 29 43.47 11.72 18.93
CA GLY A 29 44.87 11.45 19.20
C GLY A 29 45.58 12.61 19.93
N PRO A 30 46.75 12.35 20.55
CA PRO A 30 47.48 13.34 21.34
C PRO A 30 47.93 14.52 20.47
N ARG A 31 47.90 15.72 21.08
CA ARG A 31 48.09 17.04 20.45
C ARG A 31 49.29 17.04 19.49
N ARG A 32 49.03 16.97 18.18
CA ARG A 32 50.02 17.23 17.15
C ARG A 32 50.38 18.72 17.18
N GLY A 33 51.67 19.04 17.03
CA GLY A 33 52.15 20.42 16.94
C GLY A 33 51.48 21.21 15.80
N ARG A 34 51.62 22.55 15.84
CA ARG A 34 51.01 23.49 14.90
C ARG A 34 51.17 22.99 13.44
N PRO A 35 50.08 22.82 12.67
CA PRO A 35 50.16 22.43 11.27
C PRO A 35 50.96 23.45 10.45
N GLN A 36 51.76 22.96 9.50
CA GLN A 36 52.45 23.82 8.53
C GLN A 36 51.41 24.50 7.61
N ILE A 37 51.70 25.71 7.11
CA ILE A 37 50.78 26.50 6.27
C ILE A 37 50.26 25.71 5.06
N LEU A 38 51.10 24.84 4.48
CA LEU A 38 50.74 23.97 3.37
C LEU A 38 49.66 22.94 3.74
N GLU A 39 49.72 22.37 4.95
CA GLU A 39 48.73 21.42 5.45
C GLU A 39 47.39 22.11 5.76
N PHE A 40 47.44 23.34 6.26
CA PHE A 40 46.23 24.17 6.45
C PHE A 40 45.55 24.50 5.12
N THR A 41 46.33 24.89 4.10
CA THR A 41 45.79 25.26 2.78
C THR A 41 45.16 24.05 2.08
N LYS A 42 45.79 22.87 2.17
CA LYS A 42 45.22 21.61 1.66
C LYS A 42 43.93 21.25 2.38
N ALA A 43 43.88 21.38 3.70
CA ALA A 43 42.68 21.09 4.48
C ALA A 43 41.54 22.05 4.11
N GLN A 44 41.84 23.34 3.91
CA GLN A 44 40.84 24.33 3.49
C GLN A 44 40.28 24.03 2.10
N GLN A 45 41.14 23.66 1.14
CA GLN A 45 40.70 23.28 -0.20
C GLN A 45 39.83 22.02 -0.17
N LEU A 46 40.22 21.01 0.61
CA LEU A 46 39.45 19.78 0.80
C LEU A 46 38.03 20.06 1.31
N VAL A 47 37.90 21.00 2.26
CA VAL A 47 36.60 21.40 2.80
C VAL A 47 35.75 22.08 1.72
N LEU A 48 36.31 23.02 0.97
CA LEU A 48 35.59 23.71 -0.11
C LEU A 48 35.11 22.74 -1.19
N ASP A 49 35.97 21.81 -1.61
CA ASP A 49 35.62 20.80 -2.61
C ASP A 49 34.55 19.84 -2.06
N GLY A 50 34.63 19.48 -0.78
CA GLY A 50 33.63 18.65 -0.10
C GLY A 50 32.27 19.33 0.00
N GLU A 51 32.23 20.63 0.30
CA GLU A 51 31.00 21.43 0.32
C GLU A 51 30.36 21.50 -1.08
N ALA A 52 31.17 21.66 -2.13
CA ALA A 52 30.69 21.66 -3.51
C ALA A 52 30.10 20.30 -3.92
N ASP A 53 30.75 19.20 -3.54
CA ASP A 53 30.24 17.84 -3.79
C ASP A 53 28.93 17.59 -3.04
N LEU A 54 28.80 18.05 -1.78
CA LEU A 54 27.56 17.94 -1.01
C LEU A 54 26.39 18.67 -1.68
N GLU A 55 26.61 19.89 -2.17
CA GLU A 55 25.57 20.62 -2.91
C GLU A 55 25.19 19.91 -4.21
N TYR A 56 26.18 19.37 -4.93
CA TYR A 56 25.93 18.56 -6.12
C TYR A 56 25.07 17.33 -5.81
N TYR A 57 25.41 16.56 -4.77
CA TYR A 57 24.63 15.38 -4.38
C TYR A 57 23.22 15.78 -3.91
N ALA A 58 23.06 16.88 -3.19
CA ALA A 58 21.75 17.39 -2.79
C ALA A 58 20.88 17.78 -3.99
N ALA A 59 21.46 18.40 -5.02
CA ALA A 59 20.77 18.70 -6.27
C ALA A 59 20.37 17.41 -7.02
N GLU A 60 21.26 16.42 -7.08
CA GLU A 60 21.00 15.16 -7.75
C GLU A 60 19.92 14.33 -7.04
N ILE A 61 19.93 14.31 -5.70
CA ILE A 61 18.86 13.71 -4.89
C ILE A 61 17.52 14.35 -5.24
N ARG A 62 17.42 15.69 -5.23
CA ARG A 62 16.19 16.41 -5.58
C ARG A 62 15.72 16.06 -6.99
N ARG A 63 16.64 15.98 -7.96
CA ARG A 63 16.34 15.62 -9.35
C ARG A 63 15.79 14.20 -9.47
N LEU A 64 16.38 13.24 -8.77
CA LEU A 64 15.97 11.84 -8.78
C LEU A 64 14.62 11.65 -8.08
N GLN A 65 14.41 12.27 -6.92
CA GLN A 65 13.13 12.26 -6.21
C GLN A 65 12.00 12.80 -7.10
N SER A 66 12.25 13.89 -7.83
CA SER A 66 11.28 14.45 -8.78
C SER A 66 10.92 13.47 -9.90
N LYS A 67 11.90 12.71 -10.41
CA LYS A 67 11.65 11.66 -11.42
C LYS A 67 10.85 10.49 -10.84
N ILE A 68 11.14 10.08 -9.60
CA ILE A 68 10.39 9.02 -8.91
C ILE A 68 8.92 9.41 -8.80
N LEU A 69 8.63 10.60 -8.27
CA LEU A 69 7.26 11.09 -8.10
C LEU A 69 6.50 11.15 -9.44
N LEU A 70 7.15 11.62 -10.51
CA LEU A 70 6.55 11.66 -11.84
C LEU A 70 6.19 10.25 -12.35
N ILE A 71 7.07 9.27 -12.16
CA ILE A 71 6.84 7.89 -12.59
C ILE A 71 5.73 7.24 -11.76
N GLU A 72 5.72 7.46 -10.44
CA GLU A 72 4.65 6.99 -9.56
C GLU A 72 3.29 7.55 -9.95
N GLN A 73 3.21 8.85 -10.26
CA GLN A 73 1.98 9.48 -10.75
C GLN A 73 1.51 8.84 -12.06
N LYS A 74 2.42 8.62 -13.02
CA LYS A 74 2.09 7.95 -14.28
C LYS A 74 1.59 6.53 -14.07
N ARG A 75 2.25 5.78 -13.18
CA ARG A 75 1.86 4.41 -12.80
C ARG A 75 0.46 4.40 -12.19
N SER A 76 0.20 5.25 -11.19
CA SER A 76 -1.10 5.32 -10.51
C SER A 76 -2.22 5.65 -11.49
N ARG A 77 -1.99 6.61 -12.39
CA ARG A 77 -2.97 6.97 -13.43
C ARG A 77 -3.25 5.80 -14.39
N LEU A 78 -2.21 5.10 -14.84
CA LEU A 78 -2.36 3.93 -15.70
C LEU A 78 -3.12 2.80 -15.00
N ASP A 79 -2.78 2.52 -13.74
CA ASP A 79 -3.44 1.49 -12.93
C ASP A 79 -4.94 1.76 -12.79
N GLY A 80 -5.32 3.02 -12.53
CA GLY A 80 -6.73 3.43 -12.50
C GLY A 80 -7.46 3.21 -13.84
N TYR A 81 -6.83 3.53 -14.97
CA TYR A 81 -7.41 3.23 -16.29
C TYR A 81 -7.56 1.72 -16.51
N LEU A 82 -6.53 0.94 -16.20
CA LEU A 82 -6.56 -0.50 -16.39
C LEU A 82 -7.61 -1.17 -15.52
N GLU A 83 -7.83 -0.70 -14.29
CA GLU A 83 -8.85 -1.25 -13.41
C GLU A 83 -10.27 -1.06 -13.98
N HIS A 84 -10.54 0.11 -14.57
CA HIS A 84 -11.79 0.34 -15.28
C HIS A 84 -11.98 -0.65 -16.45
N TYR A 85 -10.95 -0.87 -17.27
CA TYR A 85 -11.04 -1.80 -18.39
C TYR A 85 -11.08 -3.27 -17.95
N ARG A 86 -10.41 -3.65 -16.86
CA ARG A 86 -10.53 -4.98 -16.26
C ARG A 86 -11.96 -5.24 -15.80
N CYS A 87 -12.59 -4.25 -15.17
CA CYS A 87 -14.00 -4.31 -14.86
C CYS A 87 -14.82 -4.56 -16.14
N LEU A 88 -14.70 -3.72 -17.16
CA LEU A 88 -15.44 -3.89 -18.43
C LEU A 88 -15.17 -5.23 -19.13
N ALA A 89 -13.96 -5.76 -19.03
CA ALA A 89 -13.57 -7.03 -19.63
C ALA A 89 -14.01 -8.25 -18.80
N ALA A 90 -14.41 -8.05 -17.54
CA ALA A 90 -14.81 -9.14 -16.68
C ALA A 90 -16.10 -9.79 -17.21
N PRO A 91 -16.17 -11.14 -17.27
CA PRO A 91 -17.32 -11.87 -17.81
C PRO A 91 -18.65 -11.48 -17.17
N ILE A 92 -18.60 -11.06 -15.90
CA ILE A 92 -19.73 -10.63 -15.08
C ILE A 92 -20.49 -9.43 -15.65
N TRP A 93 -19.85 -8.57 -16.44
CA TRP A 93 -20.50 -7.43 -17.12
C TRP A 93 -21.24 -7.83 -18.40
N LYS A 94 -21.04 -9.06 -18.89
CA LYS A 94 -21.72 -9.61 -20.06
C LYS A 94 -22.93 -10.46 -19.69
N ILE A 95 -23.18 -10.64 -18.39
CA ILE A 95 -24.32 -11.41 -17.89
C ILE A 95 -25.54 -10.48 -17.93
N PRO A 96 -26.61 -10.84 -18.67
CA PRO A 96 -27.87 -10.10 -18.62
C PRO A 96 -28.46 -10.07 -17.21
N ASP A 97 -29.17 -9.00 -16.87
CA ASP A 97 -29.79 -8.83 -15.54
C ASP A 97 -30.69 -10.01 -15.18
N GLU A 98 -31.36 -10.63 -16.16
CA GLU A 98 -32.23 -11.79 -15.96
C GLU A 98 -31.44 -13.02 -15.50
N VAL A 99 -30.27 -13.27 -16.10
CA VAL A 99 -29.40 -14.39 -15.74
C VAL A 99 -28.80 -14.16 -14.36
N LEU A 100 -28.41 -12.91 -14.06
CA LEU A 100 -27.90 -12.55 -12.76
C LEU A 100 -28.97 -12.71 -11.66
N GLY A 101 -30.22 -12.32 -11.95
CA GLY A 101 -31.37 -12.55 -11.10
C GLY A 101 -31.62 -14.04 -10.81
N LEU A 102 -31.54 -14.90 -11.83
CA LEU A 102 -31.68 -16.36 -11.67
C LEU A 102 -30.56 -16.95 -10.79
N ILE A 103 -29.32 -16.46 -10.92
CA ILE A 103 -28.21 -16.89 -10.05
C ILE A 103 -28.49 -16.48 -8.60
N PHE A 104 -28.93 -15.23 -8.38
CA PHE A 104 -29.27 -14.74 -7.05
C PHE A 104 -30.43 -15.54 -6.45
N GLU A 105 -31.47 -15.82 -7.24
CA GLU A 105 -32.60 -16.65 -6.83
C GLU A 105 -32.13 -18.04 -6.44
N HIS A 106 -31.36 -18.72 -7.27
CA HIS A 106 -30.87 -20.07 -6.96
C HIS A 106 -30.03 -20.12 -5.66
N VAL A 107 -29.17 -19.11 -5.44
CA VAL A 107 -28.31 -19.07 -4.25
C VAL A 107 -29.07 -18.60 -3.00
N CYS A 108 -30.10 -17.76 -3.15
CA CYS A 108 -30.92 -17.27 -2.03
C CYS A 108 -32.08 -18.22 -1.67
N ASP A 109 -32.57 -19.03 -2.62
CA ASP A 109 -33.68 -19.99 -2.45
C ASP A 109 -33.23 -21.27 -1.70
N GLY A 110 -31.95 -21.65 -1.78
CA GLY A 110 -31.38 -22.79 -1.06
C GLY A 110 -30.99 -22.46 0.39
N HIS A 111 -31.57 -23.16 1.38
CA HIS A 111 -31.31 -23.06 2.84
C HIS A 111 -31.25 -21.64 3.49
N ALA A 112 -31.48 -20.57 2.72
CA ALA A 112 -31.13 -19.19 3.05
C ALA A 112 -32.29 -18.19 2.88
N ARG A 113 -33.52 -18.66 2.66
CA ARG A 113 -34.73 -17.83 2.89
C ARG A 113 -34.76 -17.25 4.31
N LEU A 114 -34.12 -17.95 5.26
CA LEU A 114 -33.89 -17.44 6.61
C LEU A 114 -32.54 -16.74 6.64
N GLN A 115 -32.50 -15.48 6.19
CA GLN A 115 -31.34 -14.60 6.41
C GLN A 115 -31.18 -14.43 7.93
N LYS A 116 -30.28 -15.20 8.56
CA LYS A 116 -30.06 -15.17 10.01
C LYS A 116 -29.15 -14.01 10.38
N ILE A 117 -29.72 -12.99 11.02
CA ILE A 117 -28.99 -11.86 11.59
C ILE A 117 -28.82 -12.16 13.08
N GLY A 118 -27.57 -12.22 13.58
CA GLY A 118 -27.28 -12.39 15.03
C GLY A 118 -26.67 -13.72 15.47
N THR A 119 -26.24 -14.61 14.55
CA THR A 119 -25.39 -15.77 14.87
C THR A 119 -23.91 -15.39 14.77
N GLU A 120 -23.00 -16.18 15.37
CA GLU A 120 -21.54 -16.01 15.28
C GLU A 120 -21.01 -15.92 13.82
N LYS A 121 -21.80 -16.38 12.85
CA LYS A 121 -21.56 -16.23 11.40
C LYS A 121 -22.87 -15.88 10.69
N PRO A 122 -23.21 -14.60 10.50
CA PRO A 122 -24.39 -14.21 9.73
C PRO A 122 -24.21 -14.63 8.27
N SER A 123 -25.08 -15.52 7.78
CA SER A 123 -25.10 -15.94 6.38
C SER A 123 -26.25 -15.24 5.68
N ILE A 124 -25.96 -14.08 5.09
CA ILE A 124 -26.94 -13.28 4.36
C ILE A 124 -26.45 -13.16 2.90
N PRO A 125 -26.86 -14.09 2.01
CA PRO A 125 -26.38 -14.12 0.63
C PRO A 125 -26.69 -12.82 -0.13
N VAL A 126 -27.88 -12.26 0.08
CA VAL A 126 -28.31 -10.99 -0.55
C VAL A 126 -27.36 -9.83 -0.20
N LEU A 127 -26.97 -9.70 1.08
CA LEU A 127 -26.02 -8.67 1.49
C LEU A 127 -24.62 -8.93 0.91
N ARG A 128 -24.16 -10.18 0.88
CA ARG A 128 -22.88 -10.55 0.26
C ARG A 128 -22.84 -10.19 -1.22
N PHE A 129 -23.91 -10.46 -1.96
CA PHE A 129 -24.02 -10.10 -3.37
C PHE A 129 -24.11 -8.58 -3.59
N SER A 130 -24.83 -7.86 -2.73
CA SER A 130 -24.91 -6.39 -2.80
C SER A 130 -23.57 -5.68 -2.54
N ALA A 131 -22.60 -6.38 -1.95
CA ALA A 131 -21.26 -5.86 -1.67
C ALA A 131 -20.26 -6.08 -2.83
N VAL A 132 -20.60 -6.89 -3.84
CA VAL A 132 -19.69 -7.22 -4.95
C VAL A 132 -19.43 -6.01 -5.85
N CYS A 133 -20.48 -5.39 -6.38
CA CYS A 133 -20.37 -4.17 -7.20
C CYS A 133 -21.69 -3.39 -7.23
N SER A 134 -21.65 -2.16 -7.78
CA SER A 134 -22.83 -1.31 -7.94
C SER A 134 -23.90 -1.93 -8.85
N HIS A 135 -23.49 -2.65 -9.90
CA HIS A 135 -24.41 -3.31 -10.83
C HIS A 135 -25.19 -4.45 -10.15
N TRP A 136 -24.51 -5.32 -9.41
CA TRP A 136 -25.16 -6.41 -8.65
C TRP A 136 -26.14 -5.87 -7.61
N ARG A 137 -25.77 -4.77 -6.95
CA ARG A 137 -26.66 -4.07 -6.03
C ARG A 137 -27.89 -3.51 -6.73
N ALA A 138 -27.76 -2.95 -7.93
CA ALA A 138 -28.88 -2.43 -8.70
C ALA A 138 -29.88 -3.54 -9.07
N VAL A 139 -29.39 -4.70 -9.54
CA VAL A 139 -30.23 -5.86 -9.89
C VAL A 139 -30.94 -6.46 -8.66
N LEU A 140 -30.26 -6.55 -7.52
CA LEU A 140 -30.91 -6.97 -6.27
C LEU A 140 -31.93 -5.97 -5.76
N HIS A 141 -31.71 -4.67 -5.97
CA HIS A 141 -32.63 -3.62 -5.54
C HIS A 141 -33.86 -3.51 -6.45
N SER A 142 -33.74 -3.84 -7.74
CA SER A 142 -34.89 -3.91 -8.66
C SER A 142 -35.77 -5.14 -8.43
N THR A 143 -35.35 -6.07 -7.57
CA THR A 143 -36.05 -7.33 -7.29
C THR A 143 -36.47 -7.40 -5.81
N PRO A 144 -37.65 -6.86 -5.43
CA PRO A 144 -38.07 -6.74 -4.03
C PRO A 144 -38.17 -8.06 -3.26
N SER A 145 -38.43 -9.17 -3.95
CA SER A 145 -38.56 -10.50 -3.32
C SER A 145 -37.31 -10.94 -2.54
N PHE A 146 -36.12 -10.46 -2.88
CA PHE A 146 -34.89 -10.76 -2.13
C PHE A 146 -34.83 -10.09 -0.74
N TRP A 147 -35.65 -9.07 -0.51
CA TRP A 147 -35.66 -8.27 0.73
C TRP A 147 -36.91 -8.51 1.59
N SER A 148 -37.85 -9.31 1.10
CA SER A 148 -39.13 -9.57 1.79
C SER A 148 -38.99 -10.57 2.94
N ASP A 149 -38.04 -11.52 2.86
CA ASP A 149 -37.92 -12.63 3.80
C ASP A 149 -36.56 -12.62 4.51
N PHE A 150 -36.54 -12.18 5.78
CA PHE A 150 -35.36 -12.29 6.66
C PHE A 150 -35.78 -12.62 8.10
N VAL A 151 -34.91 -13.32 8.84
CA VAL A 151 -35.16 -13.70 10.23
C VAL A 151 -34.06 -13.16 11.13
N VAL A 152 -34.42 -12.17 11.94
CA VAL A 152 -33.52 -11.63 12.96
C VAL A 152 -33.64 -12.47 14.22
N SER A 153 -32.53 -13.05 14.66
CA SER A 153 -32.46 -13.79 15.92
C SER A 153 -31.52 -13.08 16.86
N PHE A 154 -32.02 -12.66 18.02
CA PHE A 154 -31.18 -12.11 19.08
C PHE A 154 -30.73 -13.26 19.97
N THR A 155 -29.43 -13.52 20.03
CA THR A 155 -28.87 -14.35 21.11
C THR A 155 -28.81 -13.47 22.34
N ALA A 156 -29.68 -13.72 23.33
CA ALA A 156 -29.43 -13.20 24.66
C ALA A 156 -28.16 -13.88 25.16
N ASP A 157 -27.12 -13.08 25.46
CA ASP A 157 -26.03 -13.60 26.28
C ASP A 157 -26.66 -14.02 27.61
N ASP A 158 -26.75 -15.33 27.85
CA ASP A 158 -27.07 -15.89 29.16
C ASP A 158 -25.89 -15.62 30.11
N ALA A 159 -25.75 -14.36 30.51
CA ALA A 159 -25.08 -13.96 31.74
C ALA A 159 -26.14 -13.79 32.84
N VAL A 160 -27.02 -14.77 33.01
CA VAL A 160 -27.81 -14.87 34.26
C VAL A 160 -26.89 -15.52 35.29
N GLY A 161 -26.43 -14.67 36.21
CA GLY A 161 -25.49 -15.00 37.25
C GLY A 161 -25.90 -16.21 38.09
N ARG A 162 -24.87 -16.94 38.54
CA ARG A 162 -24.92 -17.80 39.71
C ARG A 162 -25.57 -17.03 40.86
N VAL A 163 -26.85 -17.30 41.14
CA VAL A 163 -27.41 -17.04 42.45
C VAL A 163 -26.94 -18.18 43.34
N HIS A 164 -26.01 -17.85 44.24
CA HIS A 164 -25.64 -18.71 45.37
C HIS A 164 -26.89 -18.93 46.24
N SER A 165 -27.31 -20.19 46.37
CA SER A 165 -28.21 -20.62 47.45
C SER A 165 -27.39 -20.75 48.74
N LEU A 166 -27.87 -20.08 49.79
CA LEU A 166 -27.55 -20.40 51.19
C LEU A 166 -28.14 -21.75 51.58
#